data_AF-A0A954T3D8-F1
#
_entry.id   AF-A0A954T3D8-F1
#
_cell.length_a   1.000
_cell.length_b   1.000
_cell.length_c   1.000
_cell.angle_alpha   90.00
_cell.angle_beta   90.00
_cell.angle_gamma   90.00
#
_symmetry.space_group_name_H-M   'P 1'
#
loop_
_entity.id
_entity.type
_entity.pdbx_description
1 polymer ?
#
loop_
_entity_poly.entity_id
_entity_poly.type
_entity_poly.pdbx_seq_one_letter_code
_entity_poly.pdbx_strand_id
1 'polypeptide(L)'
;MPVVKLTDLERAEIAKTLASWKRETNGAKTSATSSVPDESLVTRGRQLVEQSRCTACHRLPGNDPGVTSVPPLKLRQFNWDQSCLSGAKRELGRPVYENVDVQALQAYVESRLDALSPPSEWTKGRSVLERRNCLACHERDLGTGIVPIAGTLERTDERFRGQSQALIPPALTAVGDKLLDKALALAVRGEQKSPRLPWLQVRMPRFSHTEEDQRLLLSYLVEHDRIPAGAPESLPGSQIAVDQTTDAQQTLLTGHALAGAGAFNCVACHKFGDYEPRNVALGTKGCDLLMIGDRMRSEFFHRWTRAPLRVVPGMEMPNFNKPVAGVLDSDVDRQISAVWRAINDPRFTAPTNPTQVEQLLIVEPDMPPQIIRDVFTVSPQNGSGYVARSFAIGFGNGHSLLFDIDRFAVRGWTLGDFARQRTEGKSWYWDLAGVDVMTGFNADNDLVLLNEATEEVIPATLDGVRVAKLLRYQQDGERVTLQQTMSFTIDDNSQDVSITQEFSTFSDDDGTGSGVLRRVTASPIPEGYDLVLRSSAETPQLAGA
;
A
#
# COMPACT_ATOMS: atom_id res chain seq x y z
N MET A 1 -1.87 29.03 13.18
CA MET A 1 -2.22 28.14 12.05
C MET A 1 -1.48 26.83 12.22
N PRO A 2 -2.04 25.68 11.80
CA PRO A 2 -1.28 24.43 11.78
C PRO A 2 -0.05 24.56 10.88
N VAL A 3 1.05 23.90 11.25
CA VAL A 3 2.30 23.91 10.49
C VAL A 3 2.42 22.58 9.75
N VAL A 4 2.37 22.63 8.42
CA VAL A 4 2.76 21.50 7.58
C VAL A 4 4.28 21.53 7.45
N LYS A 5 4.94 20.41 7.76
CA LYS A 5 6.38 20.29 7.51
C LYS A 5 6.62 20.24 6.01
N LEU A 6 7.16 21.34 5.50
CA LEU A 6 7.61 21.50 4.12
C LEU A 6 9.13 21.67 4.10
N THR A 7 9.78 21.24 3.03
CA THR A 7 11.16 21.61 2.71
C THR A 7 11.20 23.05 2.22
N ASP A 8 12.39 23.66 2.15
CA ASP A 8 12.53 25.02 1.65
C ASP A 8 12.21 25.13 0.15
N LEU A 9 12.52 24.07 -0.62
CA LEU A 9 12.12 23.95 -2.01
C LEU A 9 10.58 23.89 -2.15
N GLU A 10 9.92 23.01 -1.39
CA GLU A 10 8.45 22.90 -1.41
C GLU A 10 7.79 24.23 -1.02
N ARG A 11 8.34 24.94 -0.02
CA ARG A 11 7.86 26.28 0.35
C ARG A 11 7.98 27.27 -0.81
N ALA A 12 9.13 27.31 -1.48
CA ALA A 12 9.38 28.21 -2.59
C ALA A 12 8.47 27.90 -3.79
N GLU A 13 8.28 26.62 -4.12
CA GLU A 13 7.40 26.17 -5.22
C GLU A 13 5.94 26.49 -4.95
N ILE A 14 5.45 26.22 -3.73
CA ILE A 14 4.08 26.57 -3.33
C ILE A 14 3.88 28.08 -3.37
N ALA A 15 4.82 28.87 -2.82
CA ALA A 15 4.72 30.32 -2.84
C ALA A 15 4.71 30.87 -4.27
N LYS A 16 5.59 30.37 -5.15
CA LYS A 16 5.64 30.75 -6.57
C LYS A 16 4.35 30.38 -7.31
N THR A 17 3.84 29.18 -7.07
CA THR A 17 2.59 28.69 -7.68
C THR A 17 1.39 29.51 -7.23
N LEU A 18 1.22 29.73 -5.93
CA LEU A 18 0.13 30.53 -5.40
C LEU A 18 0.22 32.00 -5.86
N ALA A 19 1.42 32.54 -6.05
CA ALA A 19 1.61 33.87 -6.60
C ALA A 19 1.29 33.97 -8.10
N SER A 20 1.42 32.86 -8.86
CA SER A 20 1.11 32.82 -10.29
C SER A 20 -0.38 32.60 -10.57
N TRP A 21 -1.14 32.12 -9.59
CA TRP A 21 -2.59 32.02 -9.68
C TRP A 21 -3.17 33.43 -9.85
N LYS A 22 -3.64 33.74 -11.06
CA LYS A 22 -4.44 34.94 -11.31
C LYS A 22 -5.63 34.87 -10.37
N ARG A 23 -5.72 35.78 -9.40
CA ARG A 23 -6.97 36.01 -8.66
C ARG A 23 -8.04 36.25 -9.73
N GLU A 24 -9.02 35.36 -9.85
CA GLU A 24 -10.30 35.75 -10.43
C GLU A 24 -10.88 36.79 -9.48
N THR A 25 -10.53 38.05 -9.74
CA THR A 25 -11.06 39.16 -9.01
C THR A 25 -12.51 39.30 -9.45
N ASN A 26 -13.42 38.71 -8.68
CA ASN A 26 -14.70 39.34 -8.45
C ASN A 26 -14.41 40.72 -7.79
N GLY A 27 -14.07 41.71 -8.61
CA GLY A 27 -13.99 43.13 -8.27
C GLY A 27 -12.80 43.65 -7.44
N ALA A 28 -12.00 42.83 -6.77
CA ALA A 28 -10.93 43.34 -5.89
C ALA A 28 -9.52 43.20 -6.51
N LYS A 29 -9.05 44.22 -7.25
CA LYS A 29 -7.66 44.34 -7.68
C LYS A 29 -6.74 44.43 -6.45
N THR A 30 -5.93 43.43 -6.22
CA THR A 30 -4.75 43.53 -5.35
C THR A 30 -3.52 43.28 -6.20
N SER A 31 -2.87 44.36 -6.61
CA SER A 31 -1.51 44.31 -7.16
C SER A 31 -0.57 43.94 -6.02
N ALA A 32 0.06 42.76 -6.10
CA ALA A 32 1.24 42.46 -5.30
C ALA A 32 2.46 43.10 -5.97
N THR A 33 2.53 44.42 -5.86
CA THR A 33 3.80 45.14 -5.92
C THR A 33 4.20 45.45 -4.49
N SER A 34 5.45 45.18 -4.15
CA SER A 34 6.10 45.72 -2.95
C SER A 34 5.98 47.25 -2.97
N SER A 35 4.89 47.78 -2.44
CA SER A 35 4.77 49.20 -2.10
C SER A 35 4.71 49.30 -0.59
N VAL A 36 5.50 50.23 -0.05
CA VAL A 36 5.27 50.81 1.28
C VAL A 36 3.76 50.98 1.45
N PRO A 37 3.15 50.45 2.51
CA PRO A 37 1.71 50.53 2.68
C PRO A 37 1.29 52.00 2.60
N ASP A 38 0.37 52.34 1.68
CA ASP A 38 -0.21 53.67 1.64
C ASP A 38 -0.81 53.96 3.02
N GLU A 39 -0.23 54.94 3.72
CA GLU A 39 -0.55 55.26 5.11
C GLU A 39 -2.04 55.62 5.27
N SER A 40 -2.65 56.18 4.21
CA SER A 40 -4.08 56.48 4.18
C SER A 40 -4.94 55.20 4.16
N LEU A 41 -4.52 54.17 3.41
CA LEU A 41 -5.21 52.87 3.35
C LEU A 41 -5.01 52.07 4.64
N VAL A 42 -3.81 52.13 5.24
CA VAL A 42 -3.56 51.52 6.56
C VAL A 42 -4.44 52.17 7.62
N THR A 43 -4.52 53.51 7.63
CA THR A 43 -5.39 54.25 8.54
C THR A 43 -6.86 53.90 8.33
N ARG A 44 -7.31 53.83 7.07
CA ARG A 44 -8.68 53.42 6.74
C ARG A 44 -8.97 51.99 7.17
N GLY A 45 -8.04 51.07 6.95
CA GLY A 45 -8.15 49.68 7.40
C GLY A 45 -8.27 49.57 8.92
N ARG A 46 -7.48 50.34 9.67
CA ARG A 46 -7.57 50.41 11.14
C ARG A 46 -8.94 50.93 11.60
N GLN A 47 -9.44 51.99 10.98
CA GLN A 47 -10.79 52.50 11.26
C GLN A 47 -11.86 51.45 11.00
N LEU A 48 -11.78 50.67 9.92
CA LEU A 48 -12.74 49.62 9.62
C LEU A 48 -12.69 48.47 10.64
N VAL A 49 -11.49 48.09 11.09
CA VAL A 49 -11.29 47.09 12.15
C VAL A 49 -11.92 47.53 13.47
N GLU A 50 -11.75 48.81 13.82
CA GLU A 50 -12.35 49.41 15.02
C GLU A 50 -13.87 49.53 14.91
N GLN A 51 -14.37 50.09 13.79
CA GLN A 51 -15.81 50.25 13.53
C GLN A 51 -16.56 48.92 13.50
N SER A 52 -15.95 47.89 12.90
CA SER A 52 -16.52 46.54 12.84
C SER A 52 -16.27 45.75 14.12
N ARG A 53 -15.58 46.33 15.11
CA ARG A 53 -15.24 45.74 16.40
C ARG A 53 -14.58 44.36 16.26
N CYS A 54 -13.71 44.18 15.27
CA CYS A 54 -13.07 42.88 15.01
C CYS A 54 -12.28 42.38 16.23
N THR A 55 -11.69 43.31 17.00
CA THR A 55 -10.97 43.03 18.24
C THR A 55 -11.87 42.55 19.39
N ALA A 56 -13.20 42.61 19.26
CA ALA A 56 -14.10 42.03 20.26
C ALA A 56 -13.99 40.49 20.29
N CYS A 57 -13.62 39.86 19.17
CA CYS A 57 -13.53 38.40 19.03
C CYS A 57 -12.18 37.90 18.49
N HIS A 58 -11.47 38.69 17.68
CA HIS A 58 -10.17 38.32 17.09
C HIS A 58 -9.01 39.01 17.80
N ARG A 59 -7.94 38.27 18.09
CA ARG A 59 -6.69 38.84 18.59
C ARG A 59 -5.91 39.48 17.42
N LEU A 60 -5.59 40.76 17.53
CA LEU A 60 -4.83 41.51 16.53
C LEU A 60 -3.54 42.09 17.16
N PRO A 61 -2.46 42.29 16.38
CA PRO A 61 -1.24 42.89 16.90
C PRO A 61 -1.52 44.24 17.59
N GLY A 62 -1.10 44.38 18.86
CA GLY A 62 -1.29 45.61 19.64
C GLY A 62 -2.65 45.75 20.35
N ASN A 63 -3.57 44.79 20.20
CA ASN A 63 -4.85 44.78 20.92
C ASN A 63 -5.24 43.34 21.33
N ASP A 64 -5.39 43.11 22.63
CA ASP A 64 -5.91 41.84 23.13
C ASP A 64 -7.44 41.79 23.06
N PRO A 65 -8.03 40.65 22.68
CA PRO A 65 -9.46 40.55 22.49
C PRO A 65 -10.20 40.72 23.82
N GLY A 66 -11.09 41.71 23.87
CA GLY A 66 -11.92 42.02 25.02
C GLY A 66 -13.38 41.62 24.78
N VAL A 67 -13.71 40.34 25.04
CA VAL A 67 -15.10 39.84 24.97
C VAL A 67 -15.99 40.45 26.07
N THR A 68 -15.42 41.24 26.99
CA THR A 68 -16.12 41.97 28.06
C THR A 68 -17.22 42.90 27.56
N SER A 69 -17.22 43.24 26.27
CA SER A 69 -18.18 44.14 25.64
C SER A 69 -19.34 43.43 24.90
N VAL A 70 -19.41 42.09 24.94
CA VAL A 70 -20.54 41.31 24.41
C VAL A 70 -21.52 41.04 25.55
N PRO A 71 -22.75 41.59 25.49
CA PRO A 71 -23.73 41.35 26.54
C PRO A 71 -24.05 39.85 26.63
N PRO A 72 -24.03 39.26 27.85
CA PRO A 72 -24.40 37.86 28.00
C PRO A 72 -25.86 37.68 27.60
N LEU A 73 -26.20 36.53 26.99
CA LEU A 73 -27.58 36.13 26.69
C LEU A 73 -28.39 35.79 27.96
N LYS A 74 -28.11 36.45 29.09
CA LYS A 74 -28.83 36.38 30.37
C LYS A 74 -29.92 37.46 30.47
N LEU A 75 -30.04 38.33 29.47
CA LEU A 75 -31.03 39.40 29.44
C LEU A 75 -32.43 38.79 29.24
N ARG A 76 -33.39 39.18 30.08
CA ARG A 76 -34.80 38.72 29.97
C ARG A 76 -35.63 39.51 28.95
N GLN A 77 -35.10 40.63 28.47
CA GLN A 77 -35.74 41.47 27.46
C GLN A 77 -34.73 41.76 26.35
N PHE A 78 -35.03 41.28 25.15
CA PHE A 78 -34.24 41.54 23.96
C PHE A 78 -34.97 42.57 23.10
N ASN A 79 -34.27 43.65 22.74
CA ASN A 79 -34.76 44.53 21.70
C ASN A 79 -34.41 43.92 20.34
N TRP A 80 -35.37 43.23 19.74
CA TRP A 80 -35.18 42.56 18.46
C TRP A 80 -34.80 43.52 17.33
N ASP A 81 -35.27 44.77 17.35
CA ASP A 81 -34.93 45.81 16.37
C ASP A 81 -33.46 46.25 16.44
N GLN A 82 -32.80 45.95 17.56
CA GLN A 82 -31.37 46.16 17.77
C GLN A 82 -30.54 44.88 17.66
N SER A 83 -31.14 43.75 17.28
CA SER A 83 -30.44 42.48 17.11
C SER A 83 -29.86 42.31 15.69
N CYS A 84 -29.14 41.21 15.46
CA CYS A 84 -28.71 40.80 14.11
C CYS A 84 -29.84 40.11 13.30
N LEU A 85 -31.05 39.99 13.87
CA LEU A 85 -32.20 39.32 13.26
C LEU A 85 -33.21 40.30 12.64
N SER A 86 -33.10 41.61 12.88
CA SER A 86 -34.05 42.64 12.40
C SER A 86 -33.87 43.07 10.92
N GLY A 87 -33.27 42.22 10.09
CA GLY A 87 -32.93 42.53 8.70
C GLY A 87 -31.71 43.44 8.54
N ALA A 88 -31.31 43.66 7.28
CA ALA A 88 -30.10 44.39 6.92
C ALA A 88 -30.20 45.90 7.17
N LYS A 89 -29.51 46.41 8.20
CA LYS A 89 -29.31 47.84 8.45
C LYS A 89 -27.84 48.20 8.27
N ARG A 90 -27.45 48.55 7.03
CA ARG A 90 -26.04 48.79 6.64
C ARG A 90 -25.42 49.96 7.43
N GLU A 91 -26.24 50.95 7.75
CA GLU A 91 -25.90 52.12 8.56
C GLU A 91 -25.49 51.78 10.00
N LEU A 92 -25.87 50.59 10.51
CA LEU A 92 -25.50 50.10 11.83
C LEU A 92 -24.25 49.20 11.81
N GLY A 93 -23.65 48.93 10.64
CA GLY A 93 -22.45 48.11 10.49
C GLY A 93 -22.61 46.66 10.97
N ARG A 94 -23.83 46.12 10.90
CA ARG A 94 -24.15 44.77 11.41
C ARG A 94 -24.10 43.71 10.32
N PRO A 95 -23.64 42.49 10.63
CA PRO A 95 -23.75 41.36 9.71
C PRO A 95 -25.22 41.03 9.45
N VAL A 96 -25.50 40.63 8.21
CA VAL A 96 -26.83 40.20 7.75
C VAL A 96 -26.82 38.68 7.64
N TYR A 97 -27.84 38.03 8.17
CA TYR A 97 -28.03 36.60 8.06
C TYR A 97 -29.30 36.35 7.23
N GLU A 98 -29.15 36.18 5.91
CA GLU A 98 -30.29 36.13 4.98
C GLU A 98 -31.06 34.79 5.02
N ASN A 99 -30.46 33.76 5.61
CA ASN A 99 -30.98 32.37 5.58
C ASN A 99 -31.17 31.79 6.99
N VAL A 100 -31.64 32.61 7.94
CA VAL A 100 -31.91 32.14 9.32
C VAL A 100 -33.40 32.16 9.61
N ASP A 101 -33.86 31.14 10.33
CA ASP A 101 -35.19 31.11 10.89
C ASP A 101 -35.23 32.06 12.11
N VAL A 102 -35.63 33.31 11.84
CA VAL A 102 -35.71 34.36 12.85
C VAL A 102 -36.67 33.98 13.98
N GLN A 103 -37.81 33.36 13.65
CA GLN A 103 -38.81 32.98 14.65
C GLN A 103 -38.28 31.89 15.58
N ALA A 104 -37.63 30.87 15.03
CA ALA A 104 -37.02 29.81 15.83
C ALA A 104 -35.89 30.33 16.74
N LEU A 105 -35.05 31.24 16.23
CA LEU A 105 -33.98 31.83 17.03
C LEU A 105 -34.51 32.72 18.15
N GLN A 106 -35.54 33.52 17.88
CA GLN A 106 -36.22 34.33 18.89
C GLN A 106 -36.84 33.45 19.98
N ALA A 107 -37.60 32.42 19.59
CA ALA A 107 -38.20 31.47 20.52
C ALA A 107 -37.15 30.72 21.36
N TYR A 108 -36.02 30.32 20.76
CA TYR A 108 -34.91 29.68 21.49
C TYR A 108 -34.24 30.61 22.50
N VAL A 109 -34.14 31.90 22.20
CA VAL A 109 -33.54 32.89 23.11
C VAL A 109 -34.52 33.27 24.22
N GLU A 110 -35.81 33.42 23.91
CA GLU A 110 -36.88 33.78 24.87
C GLU A 110 -37.27 32.64 25.80
N SER A 111 -37.21 31.38 25.33
CA SER A 111 -37.47 30.20 26.17
C SER A 111 -36.42 29.98 27.27
N ARG A 112 -35.34 30.76 27.29
CA ARG A 112 -34.30 30.64 28.32
C ARG A 112 -34.72 31.35 29.60
N LEU A 113 -34.90 30.57 30.66
CA LEU A 113 -35.23 31.08 31.99
C LEU A 113 -33.98 31.39 32.85
N ASP A 114 -32.87 30.67 32.60
CA ASP A 114 -31.63 30.69 33.41
C ASP A 114 -30.34 30.73 32.58
N ALA A 115 -29.20 30.90 33.26
CA ALA A 115 -27.89 30.83 32.65
C ALA A 115 -27.64 29.42 32.05
N LEU A 116 -27.02 29.38 30.85
CA LEU A 116 -26.58 28.11 30.26
C LEU A 116 -25.60 27.42 31.20
N SER A 117 -25.80 26.10 31.39
CA SER A 117 -24.79 25.27 32.04
C SER A 117 -23.47 25.36 31.26
N PRO A 118 -22.31 25.37 31.93
CA PRO A 118 -21.04 25.37 31.24
C PRO A 118 -20.94 24.11 30.35
N PRO A 119 -20.31 24.21 29.17
CA PRO A 119 -20.15 23.06 28.30
C PRO A 119 -19.34 21.98 29.01
N SER A 120 -19.78 20.72 28.89
CA SER A 120 -19.04 19.57 29.40
C SER A 120 -17.65 19.47 28.77
N GLU A 121 -16.73 18.80 29.44
CA GLU A 121 -15.39 18.51 28.89
C GLU A 121 -15.49 17.76 27.56
N TRP A 122 -16.42 16.80 27.44
CA TRP A 122 -16.74 16.10 26.20
C TRP A 122 -17.12 17.08 25.08
N THR A 123 -18.02 18.04 25.34
CA THR A 123 -18.44 19.05 24.36
C THR A 123 -17.29 19.96 23.97
N LYS A 124 -16.47 20.39 24.93
CA LYS A 124 -15.29 21.21 24.64
C LYS A 124 -14.28 20.44 23.79
N GLY A 125 -14.00 19.17 24.10
CA GLY A 125 -13.10 18.30 23.33
C GLY A 125 -13.58 18.06 21.90
N ARG A 126 -14.87 17.79 21.70
CA ARG A 126 -15.49 17.75 20.35
C ARG A 126 -15.26 19.05 19.60
N SER A 127 -15.47 20.18 20.27
CA SER A 127 -15.25 21.50 19.68
C SER A 127 -13.78 21.75 19.33
N VAL A 128 -12.80 21.18 20.06
CA VAL A 128 -11.38 21.24 19.67
C VAL A 128 -11.16 20.47 18.36
N LEU A 129 -11.70 19.24 18.23
CA LEU A 129 -11.60 18.44 17.00
C LEU A 129 -12.15 19.22 15.78
N GLU A 130 -13.33 19.83 15.92
CA GLU A 130 -14.00 20.63 14.90
C GLU A 130 -13.21 21.90 14.56
N ARG A 131 -12.81 22.70 15.57
CA ARG A 131 -12.05 23.95 15.38
C ARG A 131 -10.66 23.72 14.78
N ARG A 132 -10.07 22.55 15.01
CA ARG A 132 -8.79 22.14 14.42
C ARG A 132 -8.97 21.45 13.06
N ASN A 133 -10.22 21.28 12.63
CA ASN A 133 -10.62 20.78 11.32
C ASN A 133 -10.03 19.39 10.99
N CYS A 134 -9.90 18.52 12.00
CA CYS A 134 -9.31 17.20 11.83
C CYS A 134 -10.09 16.36 10.80
N LEU A 135 -11.42 16.53 10.77
CA LEU A 135 -12.35 15.79 9.92
C LEU A 135 -12.39 16.26 8.45
N ALA A 136 -11.71 17.37 8.11
CA ALA A 136 -11.52 17.71 6.70
C ALA A 136 -10.50 16.80 6.02
N CYS A 137 -9.59 16.19 6.79
CA CYS A 137 -8.62 15.24 6.28
C CYS A 137 -9.01 13.81 6.60
N HIS A 138 -9.33 13.53 7.86
CA HIS A 138 -9.58 12.19 8.35
C HIS A 138 -11.05 11.79 8.26
N GLU A 139 -11.28 10.58 7.76
CA GLU A 139 -12.57 9.91 7.93
C GLU A 139 -12.84 9.64 9.41
N ARG A 140 -14.12 9.74 9.81
CA ARG A 140 -14.58 9.33 11.13
C ARG A 140 -16.07 9.03 11.06
N ASP A 141 -16.44 7.86 11.57
CA ASP A 141 -17.80 7.33 11.54
C ASP A 141 -18.33 7.29 10.09
N LEU A 142 -19.36 8.07 9.76
CA LEU A 142 -19.92 8.17 8.40
C LEU A 142 -19.32 9.30 7.57
N GLY A 143 -18.37 10.07 8.12
CA GLY A 143 -17.71 11.17 7.43
C GLY A 143 -16.56 10.68 6.53
N THR A 144 -16.50 11.23 5.31
CA THR A 144 -15.58 10.80 4.24
C THR A 144 -14.21 11.51 4.23
N GLY A 145 -13.96 12.46 5.14
CA GLY A 145 -12.69 13.19 5.19
C GLY A 145 -12.24 13.74 3.83
N ILE A 146 -10.97 13.51 3.48
CA ILE A 146 -10.37 13.96 2.21
C ILE A 146 -10.67 13.04 1.01
N VAL A 147 -11.38 11.91 1.19
CA VAL A 147 -11.58 10.90 0.14
C VAL A 147 -12.13 11.49 -1.17
N PRO A 148 -13.15 12.38 -1.18
CA PRO A 148 -13.64 12.98 -2.41
C PRO A 148 -12.58 13.81 -3.16
N ILE A 149 -11.69 14.48 -2.42
CA ILE A 149 -10.58 15.26 -2.98
C ILE A 149 -9.53 14.31 -3.56
N ALA A 150 -9.16 13.24 -2.85
CA ALA A 150 -8.23 12.23 -3.34
C ALA A 150 -8.73 11.57 -4.64
N GLY A 151 -10.02 11.20 -4.70
CA GLY A 151 -10.62 10.65 -5.91
C GLY A 151 -10.74 11.66 -7.06
N THR A 152 -10.87 12.95 -6.76
CA THR A 152 -10.81 14.00 -7.78
C THR A 152 -9.41 14.14 -8.35
N LEU A 153 -8.38 14.21 -7.48
CA LEU A 153 -6.98 14.30 -7.89
C LEU A 153 -6.56 13.11 -8.77
N GLU A 154 -6.96 11.89 -8.39
CA GLU A 154 -6.72 10.68 -9.18
C GLU A 154 -7.30 10.77 -10.61
N ARG A 155 -8.48 11.37 -10.78
CA ARG A 155 -9.11 11.53 -12.11
C ARG A 155 -8.51 12.68 -12.91
N THR A 156 -8.10 13.77 -12.26
CA THR A 156 -7.71 15.02 -12.93
C THR A 156 -6.22 15.14 -13.21
N ASP A 157 -5.37 14.40 -12.48
CA ASP A 157 -3.92 14.53 -12.56
C ASP A 157 -3.27 13.15 -12.73
N GLU A 158 -2.54 12.98 -13.83
CA GLU A 158 -1.96 11.70 -14.22
C GLU A 158 -0.98 11.15 -13.18
N ARG A 159 -0.35 12.03 -12.39
CA ARG A 159 0.61 11.65 -11.33
C ARG A 159 -0.04 10.85 -10.22
N PHE A 160 -1.36 11.01 -10.01
CA PHE A 160 -2.10 10.36 -8.93
C PHE A 160 -2.99 9.21 -9.41
N ARG A 161 -2.97 8.84 -10.70
CA ARG A 161 -3.73 7.69 -11.22
C ARG A 161 -3.34 6.40 -10.48
N GLY A 162 -4.31 5.73 -9.86
CA GLY A 162 -4.09 4.51 -9.06
C GLY A 162 -3.40 4.75 -7.71
N GLN A 163 -3.23 6.00 -7.28
CA GLN A 163 -2.50 6.35 -6.06
C GLN A 163 -3.35 7.09 -5.01
N SER A 164 -4.68 7.14 -5.17
CA SER A 164 -5.56 7.85 -4.23
C SER A 164 -5.40 7.40 -2.77
N GLN A 165 -5.09 6.12 -2.54
CA GLN A 165 -4.84 5.58 -1.19
C GLN A 165 -3.62 6.20 -0.49
N ALA A 166 -2.63 6.72 -1.24
CA ALA A 166 -1.51 7.45 -0.65
C ALA A 166 -1.90 8.87 -0.18
N LEU A 167 -3.06 9.37 -0.61
CA LEU A 167 -3.57 10.71 -0.30
C LEU A 167 -4.59 10.70 0.85
N ILE A 168 -5.04 9.53 1.29
CA ILE A 168 -6.07 9.37 2.32
C ILE A 168 -5.38 9.04 3.66
N PRO A 169 -5.51 9.89 4.69
CA PRO A 169 -4.90 9.63 5.99
C PRO A 169 -5.70 8.57 6.76
N PRO A 170 -5.13 7.97 7.83
CA PRO A 170 -5.83 6.94 8.59
C PRO A 170 -7.16 7.42 9.16
N ALA A 171 -8.21 6.61 9.04
CA ALA A 171 -9.49 6.89 9.69
C ALA A 171 -9.34 7.05 11.21
N LEU A 172 -10.09 8.01 11.77
CA LEU A 172 -10.20 8.27 13.20
C LEU A 172 -11.34 7.50 13.85
N THR A 173 -12.12 6.71 13.10
CA THR A 173 -13.14 5.83 13.68
C THR A 173 -12.52 4.90 14.72
N ALA A 174 -13.11 4.88 15.92
CA ALA A 174 -12.65 4.09 17.07
C ALA A 174 -11.18 4.36 17.49
N VAL A 175 -10.58 5.50 17.11
CA VAL A 175 -9.16 5.78 17.39
C VAL A 175 -8.86 5.82 18.89
N GLY A 176 -9.81 6.28 19.70
CA GLY A 176 -9.70 6.29 21.15
C GLY A 176 -9.69 4.90 21.77
N ASP A 177 -10.33 3.90 21.16
CA ASP A 177 -10.24 2.49 21.58
C ASP A 177 -9.03 1.77 20.98
N LYS A 178 -8.63 2.17 19.76
CA LYS A 178 -7.54 1.58 19.01
C LYS A 178 -6.18 1.81 19.63
N LEU A 179 -5.87 3.06 19.97
CA LEU A 179 -4.55 3.46 20.41
C LEU A 179 -4.46 3.49 21.94
N LEU A 180 -3.27 3.18 22.46
CA LEU A 180 -2.92 3.50 23.84
C LEU A 180 -2.91 5.02 24.03
N ASP A 181 -3.34 5.49 25.20
CA ASP A 181 -3.52 6.91 25.51
C ASP A 181 -2.25 7.73 25.25
N LYS A 182 -1.08 7.18 25.64
CA LYS A 182 0.23 7.80 25.37
C LYS A 182 0.52 7.94 23.87
N ALA A 183 0.21 6.92 23.08
CA ALA A 183 0.42 6.93 21.63
C ALA A 183 -0.56 7.88 20.93
N LEU A 184 -1.82 7.90 21.37
CA LEU A 184 -2.84 8.83 20.88
C LEU A 184 -2.48 10.29 21.19
N ALA A 185 -2.00 10.58 22.41
CA ALA A 185 -1.55 11.92 22.80
C ALA A 185 -0.40 12.42 21.92
N LEU A 186 0.58 11.57 21.60
CA LEU A 186 1.67 11.89 20.68
C LEU A 186 1.18 12.15 19.24
N ALA A 187 0.18 11.37 18.79
CA ALA A 187 -0.44 11.54 17.48
C ALA A 187 -1.18 12.88 17.37
N VAL A 188 -2.03 13.19 18.35
CA VAL A 188 -2.79 14.45 18.41
C VAL A 188 -1.86 15.68 18.35
N ARG A 189 -0.70 15.63 19.01
CA ARG A 189 0.30 16.72 18.96
C ARG A 189 1.08 16.79 17.64
N GLY A 190 1.06 15.76 16.80
CA GLY A 190 1.92 15.68 15.61
C GLY A 190 3.42 15.58 15.96
N GLU A 191 3.74 14.98 17.11
CA GLU A 191 5.09 14.89 17.68
C GLU A 191 5.75 13.52 17.44
N GLN A 192 5.16 12.68 16.61
CA GLN A 192 5.76 11.41 16.21
C GLN A 192 7.14 11.65 15.57
N LYS A 193 8.15 10.89 16.01
CA LYS A 193 9.54 11.01 15.51
C LYS A 193 9.64 10.61 14.04
N SER A 194 8.95 9.54 13.66
CA SER A 194 8.95 8.97 12.31
C SER A 194 7.51 8.73 11.83
N PRO A 195 7.21 8.92 10.53
CA PRO A 195 5.92 8.56 9.97
C PRO A 195 5.67 7.05 10.11
N ARG A 196 4.53 6.67 10.70
CA ARG A 196 4.13 5.25 10.82
C ARG A 196 3.81 4.61 9.47
N LEU A 197 3.27 5.39 8.55
CA LEU A 197 2.86 4.95 7.21
C LEU A 197 3.69 5.74 6.18
N PRO A 198 4.95 5.35 5.95
CA PRO A 198 5.89 6.13 5.15
C PRO A 198 5.51 6.27 3.67
N TRP A 199 4.59 5.45 3.17
CA TRP A 199 4.09 5.53 1.79
C TRP A 199 2.98 6.57 1.59
N LEU A 200 2.44 7.16 2.67
CA LEU A 200 1.45 8.23 2.54
C LEU A 200 2.11 9.52 2.06
N GLN A 201 1.53 10.12 1.03
CA GLN A 201 1.91 11.43 0.52
C GLN A 201 1.21 12.56 1.29
N VAL A 202 0.02 12.29 1.85
CA VAL A 202 -0.69 13.21 2.75
C VAL A 202 0.07 13.36 4.08
N ARG A 203 0.25 14.60 4.54
CA ARG A 203 1.01 14.93 5.76
C ARG A 203 0.09 15.47 6.85
N MET A 204 0.14 14.86 8.03
CA MET A 204 -0.56 15.38 9.22
C MET A 204 0.08 16.69 9.68
N PRO A 205 -0.67 17.81 9.76
CA PRO A 205 -0.13 19.06 10.24
C PRO A 205 0.22 19.02 11.73
N ARG A 206 1.20 19.82 12.14
CA ARG A 206 1.46 20.09 13.56
C ARG A 206 0.55 21.20 14.06
N PHE A 207 -0.34 20.87 14.97
CA PHE A 207 -1.24 21.83 15.59
C PHE A 207 -0.63 22.39 16.86
N SER A 208 -0.73 23.72 17.04
CA SER A 208 -0.40 24.36 18.31
C SER A 208 -1.59 24.22 19.25
N HIS A 209 -1.58 23.15 20.05
CA HIS A 209 -2.57 22.91 21.09
C HIS A 209 -2.07 23.45 22.43
N THR A 210 -2.95 24.15 23.16
CA THR A 210 -2.73 24.39 24.59
C THR A 210 -2.77 23.05 25.35
N GLU A 211 -2.21 23.00 26.56
CA GLU A 211 -2.32 21.79 27.41
C GLU A 211 -3.78 21.38 27.63
N GLU A 212 -4.67 22.37 27.80
CA GLU A 212 -6.11 22.15 27.92
C GLU A 212 -6.71 21.56 26.64
N ASP A 213 -6.39 22.11 25.45
CA ASP A 213 -6.86 21.58 24.18
C ASP A 213 -6.45 20.11 24.00
N GLN A 214 -5.21 19.77 24.35
CA GLN A 214 -4.69 18.40 24.24
C GLN A 214 -5.46 17.44 25.15
N ARG A 215 -5.62 17.82 26.42
CA ARG A 215 -6.34 17.01 27.40
C ARG A 215 -7.80 16.81 26.99
N LEU A 216 -8.49 17.88 26.59
CA LEU A 216 -9.88 17.85 26.15
C LEU A 216 -10.08 16.98 24.92
N LEU A 217 -9.24 17.15 23.90
CA LEU A 217 -9.31 16.36 22.67
C LEU A 217 -9.02 14.88 22.93
N LEU A 218 -8.02 14.57 23.75
CA LEU A 218 -7.72 13.20 24.15
C LEU A 218 -8.88 12.57 24.92
N SER A 219 -9.43 13.27 25.93
CA SER A 219 -10.57 12.82 26.72
C SER A 219 -11.76 12.51 25.81
N TYR A 220 -12.09 13.43 24.90
CA TYR A 220 -13.19 13.24 23.96
C TYR A 220 -13.01 12.00 23.09
N LEU A 221 -11.83 11.81 22.47
CA LEU A 221 -11.58 10.66 21.60
C LEU A 221 -11.66 9.35 22.39
N VAL A 222 -11.08 9.30 23.58
CA VAL A 222 -11.12 8.12 24.45
C VAL A 222 -12.55 7.85 24.93
N GLU A 223 -13.24 8.82 25.52
CA GLU A 223 -14.61 8.65 26.05
C GLU A 223 -15.61 8.28 24.95
N HIS A 224 -15.44 8.81 23.73
CA HIS A 224 -16.33 8.50 22.61
C HIS A 224 -16.13 7.07 22.09
N ASP A 225 -14.88 6.58 22.05
CA ASP A 225 -14.54 5.36 21.32
C ASP A 225 -14.33 4.15 22.25
N ARG A 226 -13.77 4.37 23.44
CA ARG A 226 -13.19 3.33 24.31
C ARG A 226 -14.27 2.40 24.86
N ILE A 227 -14.05 1.10 24.72
CA ILE A 227 -14.87 0.09 25.39
C ILE A 227 -14.33 -0.09 26.82
N PRO A 228 -15.15 0.09 27.88
CA PRO A 228 -14.70 -0.04 29.26
C PRO A 228 -14.23 -1.45 29.63
N ALA A 229 -13.26 -1.54 30.55
CA ALA A 229 -12.87 -2.79 31.18
C ALA A 229 -14.01 -3.27 32.10
N GLY A 230 -14.77 -4.27 31.66
CA GLY A 230 -16.00 -4.74 32.33
C GLY A 230 -17.29 -4.59 31.52
N ALA A 231 -17.20 -4.23 30.24
CA ALA A 231 -18.34 -4.30 29.34
C ALA A 231 -18.92 -5.74 29.32
N PRO A 232 -20.27 -5.91 29.24
CA PRO A 232 -20.92 -7.21 29.38
C PRO A 232 -20.33 -8.29 28.47
N GLU A 233 -20.17 -9.51 29.00
CA GLU A 233 -19.63 -10.67 28.25
C GLU A 233 -20.44 -11.01 26.98
N SER A 234 -21.70 -10.59 26.93
CA SER A 234 -22.58 -10.74 25.76
C SER A 234 -22.15 -9.90 24.54
N LEU A 235 -21.16 -9.02 24.67
CA LEU A 235 -20.56 -8.31 23.54
C LEU A 235 -19.54 -9.21 22.81
N PRO A 236 -19.70 -9.45 21.49
CA PRO A 236 -18.73 -10.23 20.71
C PRO A 236 -17.30 -9.66 20.83
N GLY A 237 -16.35 -10.50 21.26
CA GLY A 237 -14.94 -10.11 21.43
C GLY A 237 -14.56 -9.51 22.78
N SER A 238 -15.45 -9.59 23.79
CA SER A 238 -15.15 -9.24 25.20
C SER A 238 -14.30 -10.30 25.91
N GLN A 239 -14.37 -11.56 25.45
CA GLN A 239 -13.56 -12.67 25.94
C GLN A 239 -12.26 -12.73 25.15
N ILE A 240 -11.23 -12.02 25.61
CA ILE A 240 -9.86 -12.32 25.20
C ILE A 240 -9.40 -13.41 26.16
N ALA A 241 -9.52 -14.66 25.73
CA ALA A 241 -8.80 -15.74 26.38
C ALA A 241 -7.31 -15.46 26.19
N VAL A 242 -6.73 -14.75 27.15
CA VAL A 242 -5.29 -14.64 27.35
C VAL A 242 -4.86 -16.02 27.84
N ASP A 243 -4.86 -17.00 26.94
CA ASP A 243 -4.49 -18.38 27.23
C ASP A 243 -3.12 -18.35 27.88
N GLN A 244 -2.99 -18.68 29.16
CA GLN A 244 -1.71 -18.64 29.86
C GLN A 244 -0.84 -19.82 29.43
N THR A 245 -0.51 -19.91 28.14
CA THR A 245 0.58 -20.74 27.67
C THR A 245 1.84 -20.28 28.40
N THR A 246 2.28 -21.08 29.37
CA THR A 246 3.43 -20.78 30.23
C THR A 246 4.76 -20.85 29.47
N ASP A 247 4.76 -21.41 28.26
CA ASP A 247 5.96 -21.47 27.40
C ASP A 247 6.00 -20.29 26.41
N ALA A 248 6.84 -19.31 26.73
CA ALA A 248 7.11 -18.16 25.88
C ALA A 248 7.79 -18.54 24.55
N GLN A 249 8.59 -19.61 24.51
CA GLN A 249 9.24 -20.06 23.27
C GLN A 249 8.23 -20.71 22.33
N GLN A 250 7.38 -21.60 22.85
CA GLN A 250 6.32 -22.21 22.05
C GLN A 250 5.34 -21.17 21.52
N THR A 251 4.98 -20.18 22.33
CA THR A 251 4.12 -19.05 21.90
C THR A 251 4.77 -18.26 20.77
N LEU A 252 6.07 -17.96 20.89
CA LEU A 252 6.83 -17.24 19.88
C LEU A 252 6.87 -18.00 18.55
N LEU A 253 7.21 -19.29 18.58
CA LEU A 253 7.26 -20.16 17.39
C LEU A 253 5.88 -20.32 16.74
N THR A 254 4.85 -20.52 17.54
CA THR A 254 3.47 -20.67 17.05
C THR A 254 2.97 -19.38 16.40
N GLY A 255 3.17 -18.24 17.06
CA GLY A 255 2.78 -16.94 16.49
C GLY A 255 3.59 -16.56 15.25
N HIS A 256 4.86 -16.96 15.17
CA HIS A 256 5.70 -16.81 13.98
C HIS A 256 5.13 -17.61 12.80
N ALA A 257 4.85 -18.91 13.00
CA ALA A 257 4.25 -19.76 11.98
C ALA A 257 2.88 -19.23 11.53
N LEU A 258 2.03 -18.81 12.47
CA LEU A 258 0.69 -18.26 12.17
C LEU A 258 0.76 -16.95 11.38
N ALA A 259 1.74 -16.09 11.63
CA ALA A 259 1.93 -14.84 10.89
C ALA A 259 2.61 -15.03 9.52
N GLY A 260 3.25 -16.18 9.30
CA GLY A 260 3.91 -16.58 8.06
C GLY A 260 2.95 -16.95 6.92
N ALA A 261 3.50 -17.22 5.74
CA ALA A 261 2.72 -17.29 4.50
C ALA A 261 1.70 -18.45 4.45
N GLY A 262 2.01 -19.59 5.06
CA GLY A 262 1.15 -20.78 5.09
C GLY A 262 0.05 -20.80 6.16
N ALA A 263 -0.22 -19.67 6.81
CA ALA A 263 -1.27 -19.56 7.83
C ALA A 263 -2.09 -18.27 7.62
N PHE A 264 -2.12 -17.33 8.57
CA PHE A 264 -2.83 -16.06 8.40
C PHE A 264 -2.14 -15.12 7.39
N ASN A 265 -0.90 -15.41 7.00
CA ASN A 265 -0.16 -14.69 5.97
C ASN A 265 -0.09 -13.17 6.20
N CYS A 266 0.10 -12.77 7.46
CA CYS A 266 0.29 -11.37 7.84
C CYS A 266 1.51 -10.78 7.10
N VAL A 267 2.53 -11.60 6.88
CA VAL A 267 3.79 -11.25 6.20
C VAL A 267 3.62 -10.82 4.74
N ALA A 268 2.55 -11.20 4.05
CA ALA A 268 2.32 -10.77 2.66
C ALA A 268 1.95 -9.30 2.52
N CYS A 269 1.43 -8.66 3.58
CA CYS A 269 0.94 -7.27 3.51
C CYS A 269 1.59 -6.35 4.54
N HIS A 270 2.05 -6.88 5.66
CA HIS A 270 2.63 -6.10 6.75
C HIS A 270 4.16 -6.14 6.76
N LYS A 271 4.73 -4.98 7.06
CA LYS A 271 6.14 -4.83 7.43
C LYS A 271 6.41 -5.50 8.80
N PHE A 272 7.62 -6.03 8.97
CA PHE A 272 8.13 -6.53 10.26
C PHE A 272 9.58 -6.08 10.47
N GLY A 273 9.78 -4.93 11.12
CA GLY A 273 11.12 -4.42 11.42
C GLY A 273 11.87 -4.02 10.14
N ASP A 274 12.92 -4.74 9.77
CA ASP A 274 13.64 -4.47 8.52
C ASP A 274 13.04 -5.19 7.30
N TYR A 275 12.14 -6.14 7.53
CA TYR A 275 11.44 -6.84 6.45
C TYR A 275 10.28 -5.99 5.91
N GLU A 276 10.31 -5.73 4.61
CA GLU A 276 9.23 -5.08 3.86
C GLU A 276 8.70 -6.05 2.79
N PRO A 277 7.38 -6.32 2.74
CA PRO A 277 6.81 -7.16 1.70
C PRO A 277 6.88 -6.49 0.33
N ARG A 278 7.20 -7.27 -0.70
CA ARG A 278 7.32 -6.81 -2.08
C ARG A 278 5.97 -6.80 -2.79
N ASN A 279 5.82 -5.93 -3.79
CA ASN A 279 4.67 -5.88 -4.70
C ASN A 279 3.28 -5.76 -4.02
N VAL A 280 3.23 -5.15 -2.83
CA VAL A 280 1.96 -4.90 -2.13
C VAL A 280 1.28 -3.66 -2.70
N ALA A 281 0.05 -3.82 -3.20
CA ALA A 281 -0.75 -2.71 -3.66
C ALA A 281 -0.96 -1.68 -2.54
N LEU A 282 -0.95 -0.38 -2.88
CA LEU A 282 -1.02 0.71 -1.89
C LEU A 282 -2.20 0.59 -0.92
N GLY A 283 -3.38 0.19 -1.42
CA GLY A 283 -4.58 0.01 -0.59
C GLY A 283 -4.50 -1.16 0.40
N THR A 284 -3.70 -2.18 0.10
CA THR A 284 -3.52 -3.38 0.95
C THR A 284 -2.29 -3.27 1.86
N LYS A 285 -1.55 -2.16 1.80
CA LYS A 285 -0.27 -2.03 2.49
C LYS A 285 -0.48 -1.85 3.99
N GLY A 286 0.01 -2.82 4.77
CA GLY A 286 -0.09 -2.85 6.22
C GLY A 286 1.04 -2.09 6.92
N CYS A 287 0.79 -1.54 8.11
CA CYS A 287 1.87 -0.96 8.92
C CYS A 287 2.79 -2.03 9.51
N ASP A 288 3.96 -1.60 9.98
CA ASP A 288 4.86 -2.47 10.76
C ASP A 288 4.12 -3.12 11.92
N LEU A 289 4.17 -4.45 12.05
CA LEU A 289 3.51 -5.16 13.15
C LEU A 289 4.41 -5.41 14.35
N LEU A 290 5.72 -5.23 14.23
CA LEU A 290 6.62 -5.39 15.38
C LEU A 290 6.28 -4.37 16.46
N MET A 291 6.25 -4.87 17.70
CA MET A 291 5.97 -4.08 18.91
C MET A 291 4.72 -3.23 18.77
N ILE A 292 3.70 -3.72 18.06
CA ILE A 292 2.46 -2.97 17.84
C ILE A 292 1.73 -2.64 19.15
N GLY A 293 1.95 -3.42 20.20
CA GLY A 293 1.47 -3.21 21.56
C GLY A 293 2.03 -1.96 22.24
N ASP A 294 3.13 -1.37 21.76
CA ASP A 294 3.61 -0.07 22.26
C ASP A 294 2.67 1.09 21.91
N ARG A 295 1.74 0.87 20.97
CA ARG A 295 0.84 1.90 20.45
C ARG A 295 -0.61 1.48 20.32
N MET A 296 -0.89 0.20 20.12
CA MET A 296 -2.24 -0.33 19.92
C MET A 296 -2.70 -1.09 21.15
N ARG A 297 -3.99 -0.99 21.46
CA ARG A 297 -4.63 -1.81 22.50
C ARG A 297 -4.84 -3.23 22.01
N SER A 298 -4.48 -4.21 22.85
CA SER A 298 -4.66 -5.64 22.54
C SER A 298 -6.12 -5.97 22.25
N GLU A 299 -7.04 -5.37 23.01
CA GLU A 299 -8.47 -5.65 22.91
C GLU A 299 -9.04 -5.15 21.58
N PHE A 300 -8.54 -4.01 21.11
CA PHE A 300 -8.87 -3.54 19.77
C PHE A 300 -8.29 -4.48 18.71
N PHE A 301 -7.04 -4.91 18.83
CA PHE A 301 -6.41 -5.83 17.88
C PHE A 301 -7.22 -7.12 17.70
N HIS A 302 -7.64 -7.74 18.81
CA HIS A 302 -8.44 -8.97 18.80
C HIS A 302 -9.82 -8.80 18.15
N ARG A 303 -10.50 -7.67 18.40
CA ARG A 303 -11.80 -7.39 17.77
C ARG A 303 -11.64 -7.05 16.29
N TRP A 304 -10.64 -6.25 15.97
CA TRP A 304 -10.43 -5.70 14.63
C TRP A 304 -10.01 -6.79 13.64
N THR A 305 -9.08 -7.67 14.02
CA THR A 305 -8.60 -8.77 13.16
C THR A 305 -9.70 -9.76 12.75
N ARG A 306 -10.74 -9.94 13.58
CA ARG A 306 -11.90 -10.80 13.27
C ARG A 306 -12.94 -10.18 12.34
N ALA A 307 -12.94 -8.87 12.15
CA ALA A 307 -13.88 -8.21 11.26
C ALA A 307 -13.41 -6.78 10.90
N PRO A 308 -12.31 -6.62 10.13
CA PRO A 308 -11.73 -5.30 9.90
C PRO A 308 -12.71 -4.31 9.25
N LEU A 309 -13.48 -4.79 8.26
CA LEU A 309 -14.49 -4.02 7.53
C LEU A 309 -15.65 -3.53 8.39
N ARG A 310 -15.91 -4.18 9.54
CA ARG A 310 -16.95 -3.73 10.48
C ARG A 310 -16.52 -2.46 11.23
N VAL A 311 -15.22 -2.25 11.42
CA VAL A 311 -14.67 -1.13 12.20
C VAL A 311 -14.24 0.01 11.27
N VAL A 312 -13.58 -0.33 10.16
CA VAL A 312 -13.11 0.64 9.16
C VAL A 312 -13.62 0.21 7.78
N PRO A 313 -14.71 0.81 7.28
CA PRO A 313 -15.22 0.54 5.94
C PRO A 313 -14.14 0.78 4.87
N GLY A 314 -14.11 -0.05 3.82
CA GLY A 314 -13.14 0.06 2.73
C GLY A 314 -11.70 -0.38 3.07
N MET A 315 -11.46 -0.88 4.28
CA MET A 315 -10.15 -1.43 4.67
C MET A 315 -9.88 -2.77 3.97
N GLU A 316 -8.80 -2.83 3.19
CA GLU A 316 -8.35 -4.02 2.48
C GLU A 316 -7.50 -4.95 3.39
N MET A 317 -8.13 -5.49 4.44
CA MET A 317 -7.53 -6.45 5.38
C MET A 317 -8.41 -7.72 5.48
N PRO A 318 -7.81 -8.94 5.42
CA PRO A 318 -8.56 -10.18 5.57
C PRO A 318 -9.29 -10.29 6.92
N ASN A 319 -10.40 -11.03 6.91
CA ASN A 319 -11.09 -11.40 8.13
C ASN A 319 -10.54 -12.73 8.66
N PHE A 320 -10.05 -12.74 9.90
CA PHE A 320 -9.56 -13.94 10.60
C PHE A 320 -10.61 -14.51 11.56
N ASN A 321 -11.71 -15.04 11.01
CA ASN A 321 -12.75 -15.74 11.77
C ASN A 321 -12.71 -17.26 11.62
N LYS A 322 -11.87 -17.79 10.73
CA LYS A 322 -11.62 -19.22 10.56
C LYS A 322 -10.26 -19.58 11.16
N PRO A 323 -10.19 -20.61 12.00
CA PRO A 323 -8.93 -21.06 12.58
C PRO A 323 -8.07 -21.79 11.54
N VAL A 324 -6.76 -21.77 11.75
CA VAL A 324 -5.81 -22.67 11.08
C VAL A 324 -5.97 -24.06 11.69
N ALA A 325 -6.24 -25.08 10.88
CA ALA A 325 -6.48 -26.42 11.37
C ALA A 325 -5.24 -27.02 12.06
N GLY A 326 -5.44 -27.73 13.17
CA GLY A 326 -4.39 -28.48 13.85
C GLY A 326 -3.44 -27.64 14.72
N VAL A 327 -3.62 -26.32 14.81
CA VAL A 327 -2.83 -25.43 15.67
C VAL A 327 -3.70 -24.92 16.82
N LEU A 328 -3.23 -25.04 18.08
CA LEU A 328 -3.93 -24.56 19.28
C LEU A 328 -5.41 -24.95 19.33
N ASP A 329 -5.69 -26.25 19.24
CA ASP A 329 -7.06 -26.82 19.24
C ASP A 329 -7.98 -26.29 18.12
N SER A 330 -7.41 -25.72 17.06
CA SER A 330 -8.16 -24.99 16.02
C SER A 330 -9.05 -23.88 16.60
N ASP A 331 -8.55 -23.19 17.63
CA ASP A 331 -9.20 -22.04 18.25
C ASP A 331 -8.59 -20.74 17.71
N VAL A 332 -9.37 -19.97 16.95
CA VAL A 332 -8.91 -18.74 16.30
C VAL A 332 -8.51 -17.67 17.33
N ASP A 333 -9.10 -17.67 18.52
CA ASP A 333 -8.81 -16.67 19.54
C ASP A 333 -7.48 -16.93 20.20
N ARG A 334 -7.20 -18.20 20.49
CA ARG A 334 -5.87 -18.64 20.96
C ARG A 334 -4.81 -18.38 19.89
N GLN A 335 -5.11 -18.62 18.61
CA GLN A 335 -4.19 -18.36 17.51
C GLN A 335 -3.87 -16.87 17.36
N ILE A 336 -4.88 -15.99 17.35
CA ILE A 336 -4.67 -14.54 17.29
C ILE A 336 -3.97 -14.03 18.56
N SER A 337 -4.24 -14.61 19.73
CA SER A 337 -3.51 -14.34 20.99
C SER A 337 -2.04 -14.70 20.89
N ALA A 338 -1.71 -15.86 20.30
CA ALA A 338 -0.34 -16.27 20.07
C ALA A 338 0.37 -15.32 19.11
N VAL A 339 -0.28 -14.92 18.01
CA VAL A 339 0.26 -13.90 17.08
C VAL A 339 0.51 -12.59 17.80
N TRP A 340 -0.48 -12.06 18.55
CA TRP A 340 -0.33 -10.81 19.30
C TRP A 340 0.87 -10.84 20.25
N ARG A 341 1.04 -11.92 21.01
CA ARG A 341 2.19 -12.06 21.92
C ARG A 341 3.50 -12.16 21.16
N ALA A 342 3.54 -12.97 20.11
CA ALA A 342 4.74 -13.18 19.32
C ALA A 342 5.22 -11.87 18.68
N ILE A 343 4.37 -11.10 17.99
CA ILE A 343 4.78 -9.85 17.34
C ILE A 343 5.17 -8.72 18.31
N ASN A 344 4.87 -8.89 19.61
CA ASN A 344 5.28 -8.00 20.70
C ASN A 344 6.43 -8.57 21.54
N ASP A 345 7.02 -9.71 21.15
CA ASP A 345 8.23 -10.24 21.73
C ASP A 345 9.45 -9.65 20.98
N PRO A 346 10.44 -9.06 21.69
CA PRO A 346 11.64 -8.51 21.06
C PRO A 346 12.46 -9.52 20.24
N ARG A 347 12.25 -10.83 20.46
CA ARG A 347 12.92 -11.93 19.73
C ARG A 347 12.23 -12.28 18.42
N PHE A 348 11.05 -11.72 18.14
CA PHE A 348 10.31 -12.03 16.92
C PHE A 348 11.04 -11.49 15.70
N THR A 349 11.29 -12.38 14.76
CA THR A 349 11.81 -12.04 13.43
C THR A 349 10.70 -12.22 12.40
N ALA A 350 10.81 -11.53 11.27
CA ALA A 350 9.83 -11.68 10.19
C ALA A 350 9.68 -13.17 9.81
N PRO A 351 8.45 -13.69 9.65
CA PRO A 351 8.21 -15.07 9.26
C PRO A 351 8.36 -15.24 7.75
N THR A 352 9.52 -14.80 7.26
CA THR A 352 10.00 -15.09 5.92
C THR A 352 10.49 -16.52 5.95
N ASN A 353 9.61 -17.47 5.67
CA ASN A 353 10.08 -18.81 5.35
C ASN A 353 10.33 -18.88 3.84
N PRO A 354 11.57 -18.70 3.35
CA PRO A 354 11.89 -18.87 1.94
C PRO A 354 11.69 -20.32 1.47
N THR A 355 11.48 -21.27 2.39
CA THR A 355 11.24 -22.69 2.10
C THR A 355 9.77 -23.10 2.14
N GLN A 356 8.82 -22.15 2.26
CA GLN A 356 7.40 -22.49 2.11
C GLN A 356 7.10 -22.75 0.63
N VAL A 357 7.40 -23.99 0.23
CA VAL A 357 7.03 -24.60 -1.03
C VAL A 357 5.59 -25.09 -0.88
N GLU A 358 4.67 -24.51 -1.64
CA GLU A 358 3.28 -25.00 -1.65
C GLU A 358 3.15 -26.30 -2.42
N GLN A 359 3.97 -26.47 -3.47
CA GLN A 359 4.04 -27.68 -4.27
C GLN A 359 5.49 -27.97 -4.66
N LEU A 360 5.99 -29.14 -4.28
CA LEU A 360 7.26 -29.68 -4.77
C LEU A 360 6.92 -30.79 -5.78
N LEU A 361 7.42 -30.65 -7.00
CA LEU A 361 7.25 -31.63 -8.07
C LEU A 361 8.58 -32.34 -8.30
N ILE A 362 8.51 -33.66 -8.24
CA ILE A 362 9.62 -34.58 -8.46
C ILE A 362 9.23 -35.46 -9.65
N VAL A 363 10.16 -35.67 -10.58
CA VAL A 363 9.98 -36.60 -11.70
C VAL A 363 10.84 -37.82 -11.46
N GLU A 364 10.22 -38.94 -11.12
CA GLU A 364 10.91 -40.21 -10.85
C GLU A 364 11.38 -40.87 -12.16
N PRO A 365 12.39 -41.77 -12.13
CA PRO A 365 13.01 -42.39 -13.31
C PRO A 365 12.06 -42.98 -14.36
N ASP A 366 10.93 -43.54 -13.93
CA ASP A 366 9.97 -44.20 -14.82
C ASP A 366 8.74 -43.32 -15.14
N MET A 367 8.75 -42.06 -14.69
CA MET A 367 7.66 -41.12 -14.99
C MET A 367 7.88 -40.42 -16.32
N PRO A 368 6.81 -40.22 -17.11
CA PRO A 368 6.91 -39.42 -18.31
C PRO A 368 7.21 -37.96 -17.94
N PRO A 369 7.87 -37.18 -18.82
CA PRO A 369 8.29 -35.82 -18.50
C PRO A 369 7.14 -34.97 -17.99
N GLN A 370 7.38 -34.16 -16.97
CA GLN A 370 6.37 -33.25 -16.43
C GLN A 370 6.59 -31.86 -17.00
N ILE A 371 5.51 -31.20 -17.42
CA ILE A 371 5.56 -29.90 -18.08
C ILE A 371 4.82 -28.86 -17.24
N ILE A 372 5.48 -27.74 -16.94
CA ILE A 372 4.85 -26.57 -16.31
C ILE A 372 4.99 -25.36 -17.23
N ARG A 373 3.89 -24.64 -17.42
CA ARG A 373 3.78 -23.50 -18.34
C ARG A 373 3.42 -22.18 -17.66
N ASP A 374 3.71 -22.10 -16.37
CA ASP A 374 3.40 -20.96 -15.52
C ASP A 374 4.61 -20.02 -15.39
N VAL A 375 4.53 -18.97 -14.59
CA VAL A 375 5.62 -18.01 -14.39
C VAL A 375 6.76 -18.65 -13.58
N PHE A 376 7.94 -18.75 -14.20
CA PHE A 376 9.15 -19.21 -13.51
C PHE A 376 10.07 -18.05 -13.16
N THR A 377 10.70 -18.12 -12.00
CA THR A 377 11.84 -17.25 -11.66
C THR A 377 13.14 -17.85 -12.15
N VAL A 378 14.07 -16.97 -12.53
CA VAL A 378 15.37 -17.35 -13.10
C VAL A 378 16.45 -17.22 -12.03
N SER A 379 17.32 -18.22 -11.95
CA SER A 379 18.48 -18.26 -11.07
C SER A 379 19.33 -16.98 -11.23
N PRO A 380 19.85 -16.37 -10.15
CA PRO A 380 20.73 -15.20 -10.25
C PRO A 380 21.93 -15.42 -11.16
N GLN A 381 22.44 -16.65 -11.22
CA GLN A 381 23.53 -17.09 -12.08
C GLN A 381 23.17 -17.07 -13.59
N ASN A 382 21.88 -16.94 -13.92
CA ASN A 382 21.31 -16.88 -15.28
C ASN A 382 20.62 -15.54 -15.58
N GLY A 383 21.11 -14.45 -14.96
CA GLY A 383 20.67 -13.09 -15.22
C GLY A 383 19.47 -12.60 -14.39
N SER A 384 18.97 -13.40 -13.43
CA SER A 384 17.80 -13.08 -12.58
C SER A 384 16.51 -12.79 -13.37
N GLY A 385 15.43 -12.44 -12.66
CA GLY A 385 14.15 -12.07 -13.26
C GLY A 385 13.15 -13.23 -13.36
N TYR A 386 12.25 -13.16 -14.33
CA TYR A 386 11.18 -14.14 -14.53
C TYR A 386 10.91 -14.44 -16.00
N VAL A 387 10.42 -15.65 -16.28
CA VAL A 387 9.95 -16.13 -17.58
C VAL A 387 8.43 -16.28 -17.50
N ALA A 388 7.70 -15.29 -18.01
CA ALA A 388 6.24 -15.26 -17.92
C ALA A 388 5.55 -16.31 -18.81
N ARG A 389 6.15 -16.65 -19.96
CA ARG A 389 5.67 -17.70 -20.87
C ARG A 389 6.68 -18.83 -20.95
N SER A 390 6.84 -19.50 -19.81
CA SER A 390 7.79 -20.60 -19.69
C SER A 390 7.28 -21.89 -20.32
N PHE A 391 8.23 -22.76 -20.62
CA PHE A 391 8.05 -24.18 -20.83
C PHE A 391 9.10 -24.91 -20.01
N ALA A 392 8.79 -25.20 -18.74
CA ALA A 392 9.66 -25.97 -17.88
C ALA A 392 9.37 -27.47 -18.04
N ILE A 393 10.41 -28.28 -18.20
CA ILE A 393 10.30 -29.73 -18.40
C ILE A 393 11.19 -30.43 -17.38
N GLY A 394 10.61 -31.33 -16.60
CA GLY A 394 11.34 -32.24 -15.71
C GLY A 394 11.36 -33.65 -16.31
N PHE A 395 12.53 -34.27 -16.32
CA PHE A 395 12.77 -35.61 -16.90
C PHE A 395 13.07 -36.63 -15.79
N GLY A 396 12.74 -37.91 -16.03
CA GLY A 396 12.97 -38.99 -15.07
C GLY A 396 14.44 -39.24 -14.72
N ASN A 397 15.38 -38.83 -15.58
CA ASN A 397 16.82 -38.88 -15.27
C ASN A 397 17.28 -37.77 -14.30
N GLY A 398 16.35 -37.05 -13.67
CA GLY A 398 16.63 -36.00 -12.68
C GLY A 398 17.05 -34.67 -13.29
N HIS A 399 17.12 -34.54 -14.61
CA HIS A 399 17.40 -33.25 -15.25
C HIS A 399 16.13 -32.46 -15.48
N SER A 400 16.23 -31.13 -15.36
CA SER A 400 15.14 -30.22 -15.63
C SER A 400 15.58 -29.01 -16.43
N LEU A 401 14.78 -28.60 -17.41
CA LEU A 401 15.06 -27.49 -18.32
C LEU A 401 14.00 -26.41 -18.20
N LEU A 402 14.40 -25.15 -18.11
CA LEU A 402 13.50 -24.00 -18.23
C LEU A 402 13.71 -23.34 -19.58
N PHE A 403 12.66 -23.32 -20.41
CA PHE A 403 12.70 -22.70 -21.75
C PHE A 403 11.76 -21.48 -21.83
N ASP A 404 12.25 -20.37 -22.37
CA ASP A 404 11.46 -19.18 -22.69
C ASP A 404 10.94 -19.29 -24.12
N ILE A 405 9.63 -19.50 -24.23
CA ILE A 405 8.97 -19.73 -25.51
C ILE A 405 8.95 -18.47 -26.36
N ASP A 406 8.77 -17.31 -25.73
CA ASP A 406 8.65 -16.04 -26.42
C ASP A 406 10.02 -15.56 -26.91
N ARG A 407 11.10 -15.84 -26.16
CA ARG A 407 12.49 -15.51 -26.51
C ARG A 407 13.24 -16.58 -27.29
N PHE A 408 12.68 -17.78 -27.41
CA PHE A 408 13.36 -18.95 -27.98
C PHE A 408 14.73 -19.17 -27.32
N ALA A 409 14.75 -19.25 -25.99
CA ALA A 409 15.98 -19.29 -25.20
C ALA A 409 15.89 -20.29 -24.05
N VAL A 410 16.95 -21.08 -23.84
CA VAL A 410 17.10 -21.84 -22.59
C VAL A 410 17.49 -20.86 -21.47
N ARG A 411 16.75 -20.90 -20.37
CA ARG A 411 16.91 -19.99 -19.22
C ARG A 411 17.40 -20.68 -17.95
N GLY A 412 17.52 -22.00 -17.97
CA GLY A 412 18.08 -22.78 -16.87
C GLY A 412 18.11 -24.27 -17.18
N TRP A 413 19.10 -24.94 -16.61
CA TRP A 413 19.24 -26.40 -16.66
C TRP A 413 19.76 -26.88 -15.31
N THR A 414 18.98 -27.73 -14.64
CA THR A 414 19.26 -28.20 -13.29
C THR A 414 19.27 -29.73 -13.20
N LEU A 415 19.91 -30.25 -12.16
CA LEU A 415 19.92 -31.65 -11.75
C LEU A 415 19.33 -31.78 -10.33
N GLY A 416 18.37 -32.69 -10.15
CA GLY A 416 17.66 -32.94 -8.88
C GLY A 416 16.15 -32.86 -9.05
N ASP A 417 15.47 -32.36 -8.02
CA ASP A 417 14.01 -32.18 -8.06
C ASP A 417 13.60 -31.20 -9.16
N PHE A 418 12.42 -31.43 -9.75
CA PHE A 418 12.01 -30.69 -10.94
C PHE A 418 11.69 -29.23 -10.64
N ALA A 419 10.64 -28.98 -9.85
CA ALA A 419 10.16 -27.63 -9.65
C ALA A 419 9.53 -27.46 -8.29
N ARG A 420 9.66 -26.27 -7.72
CA ARG A 420 8.99 -25.87 -6.49
C ARG A 420 8.16 -24.62 -6.72
N GLN A 421 6.93 -24.62 -6.21
CA GLN A 421 6.07 -23.46 -6.23
C GLN A 421 6.23 -22.68 -4.92
N ARG A 422 6.50 -21.37 -5.02
CA ARG A 422 6.55 -20.46 -3.89
C ARG A 422 5.61 -19.27 -4.10
N THR A 423 5.14 -18.73 -2.99
CA THR A 423 4.38 -17.48 -2.97
C THR A 423 5.32 -16.30 -2.72
N GLU A 424 5.26 -15.28 -3.57
CA GLU A 424 5.85 -13.96 -3.29
C GLU A 424 4.73 -12.91 -3.37
N GLY A 425 4.24 -12.49 -2.19
CA GLY A 425 3.05 -11.63 -2.07
C GLY A 425 1.75 -12.41 -2.38
N LYS A 426 0.95 -11.91 -3.33
CA LYS A 426 -0.27 -12.58 -3.85
C LYS A 426 -0.01 -13.43 -5.10
N SER A 427 1.22 -13.46 -5.58
CA SER A 427 1.58 -14.11 -6.84
C SER A 427 2.32 -15.42 -6.60
N TRP A 428 2.03 -16.37 -7.47
CA TRP A 428 2.61 -17.71 -7.48
C TRP A 428 3.76 -17.72 -8.47
N TYR A 429 4.91 -18.23 -8.04
CA TYR A 429 6.08 -18.39 -8.88
C TYR A 429 6.60 -19.81 -8.75
N TRP A 430 7.16 -20.33 -9.84
CA TRP A 430 7.90 -21.58 -9.83
C TRP A 430 9.40 -21.30 -9.89
N ASP A 431 10.19 -22.05 -9.13
CA ASP A 431 11.63 -22.18 -9.36
C ASP A 431 11.92 -23.59 -9.88
N LEU A 432 12.95 -23.75 -10.70
CA LEU A 432 13.60 -25.06 -10.81
C LEU A 432 14.19 -25.42 -9.45
N ALA A 433 13.92 -26.64 -8.96
CA ALA A 433 14.26 -27.02 -7.59
C ALA A 433 15.66 -27.65 -7.47
N GLY A 434 16.21 -28.17 -8.58
CA GLY A 434 17.53 -28.77 -8.64
C GLY A 434 18.69 -27.76 -8.59
N VAL A 435 19.91 -28.30 -8.63
CA VAL A 435 21.16 -27.54 -8.69
C VAL A 435 21.49 -27.22 -10.14
N ASP A 436 21.92 -26.00 -10.44
CA ASP A 436 22.32 -25.59 -11.80
C ASP A 436 23.46 -26.49 -12.32
N VAL A 437 23.22 -27.16 -13.45
CA VAL A 437 24.23 -27.95 -14.19
C VAL A 437 25.15 -27.04 -14.98
N MET A 438 24.57 -25.97 -15.53
CA MET A 438 25.27 -24.94 -16.29
C MET A 438 24.67 -23.57 -15.94
N THR A 439 25.52 -22.56 -15.88
CA THR A 439 25.15 -21.17 -15.60
C THR A 439 25.48 -20.26 -16.79
N GLY A 440 25.08 -18.99 -16.73
CA GLY A 440 25.34 -18.02 -17.79
C GLY A 440 24.29 -17.99 -18.90
N PHE A 441 23.18 -18.72 -18.74
CA PHE A 441 22.03 -18.60 -19.63
C PHE A 441 21.47 -17.17 -19.59
N ASN A 442 21.03 -16.66 -20.73
CA ASN A 442 20.47 -15.32 -20.85
C ASN A 442 19.19 -15.33 -21.71
N ALA A 443 18.58 -14.15 -21.92
CA ALA A 443 17.32 -14.02 -22.65
C ALA A 443 17.50 -13.73 -24.16
N ASP A 444 18.73 -13.81 -24.66
CA ASP A 444 19.00 -13.69 -26.10
C ASP A 444 18.54 -14.94 -26.82
N ASN A 445 18.15 -14.76 -28.07
CA ASN A 445 17.65 -15.84 -28.92
C ASN A 445 18.76 -16.86 -29.21
N ASP A 446 18.47 -18.15 -29.01
CA ASP A 446 19.40 -19.25 -29.27
C ASP A 446 19.69 -19.46 -30.77
N LEU A 447 18.81 -19.02 -31.66
CA LEU A 447 18.88 -19.26 -33.10
C LEU A 447 18.93 -17.96 -33.90
N VAL A 448 19.85 -17.93 -34.85
CA VAL A 448 20.04 -16.84 -35.80
C VAL A 448 20.28 -17.42 -37.19
N LEU A 449 19.99 -16.66 -38.24
CA LEU A 449 20.43 -17.01 -39.59
C LEU A 449 21.84 -16.47 -39.81
N LEU A 450 22.69 -17.26 -40.44
CA LEU A 450 24.01 -16.87 -40.90
C LEU A 450 23.98 -16.82 -42.42
N ASN A 451 24.32 -15.68 -43.00
CA ASN A 451 24.51 -15.57 -44.44
C ASN A 451 25.79 -16.32 -44.84
N GLU A 452 25.68 -17.33 -45.70
CA GLU A 452 26.84 -18.16 -46.08
C GLU A 452 27.92 -17.38 -46.84
N ALA A 453 27.54 -16.31 -47.55
CA ALA A 453 28.46 -15.54 -48.38
C ALA A 453 29.14 -14.39 -47.63
N THR A 454 28.42 -13.71 -46.73
CA THR A 454 28.90 -12.52 -46.02
C THR A 454 29.30 -12.78 -44.57
N GLU A 455 29.01 -13.97 -44.03
CA GLU A 455 29.10 -14.30 -42.60
C GLU A 455 28.26 -13.37 -41.70
N GLU A 456 27.30 -12.64 -42.28
CA GLU A 456 26.41 -11.76 -41.54
C GLU A 456 25.39 -12.55 -40.72
N VAL A 457 25.23 -12.16 -39.45
CA VAL A 457 24.28 -12.77 -38.52
C VAL A 457 22.97 -11.98 -38.55
N ILE A 458 21.90 -12.62 -39.00
CA ILE A 458 20.56 -12.06 -39.05
C ILE A 458 19.74 -12.58 -37.86
N PRO A 459 19.40 -11.72 -36.89
CA PRO A 459 18.55 -12.11 -35.76
C PRO A 459 17.10 -12.31 -36.20
N ALA A 460 16.36 -13.10 -35.45
CA ALA A 460 14.92 -13.21 -35.64
C ALA A 460 14.21 -11.87 -35.37
N THR A 461 13.23 -11.57 -36.21
CA THR A 461 12.41 -10.36 -36.14
C THR A 461 11.52 -10.38 -34.92
N LEU A 462 11.47 -9.26 -34.19
CA LEU A 462 10.63 -9.10 -33.01
C LEU A 462 9.18 -8.75 -33.40
N ASP A 463 8.23 -9.57 -32.95
CA ASP A 463 6.80 -9.25 -32.90
C ASP A 463 6.45 -8.78 -31.47
N GLY A 464 6.54 -7.45 -31.26
CA GLY A 464 6.42 -6.84 -29.94
C GLY A 464 7.59 -7.22 -29.03
N VAL A 465 7.36 -8.21 -28.13
CA VAL A 465 8.38 -8.75 -27.21
C VAL A 465 8.80 -10.18 -27.54
N ARG A 466 8.24 -10.77 -28.61
CA ARG A 466 8.42 -12.18 -28.99
C ARG A 466 9.30 -12.31 -30.22
N VAL A 467 10.16 -13.32 -30.25
CA VAL A 467 10.93 -13.73 -31.44
C VAL A 467 10.41 -15.04 -32.04
N ALA A 468 9.66 -15.82 -31.26
CA ALA A 468 9.06 -17.07 -31.71
C ALA A 468 7.61 -17.20 -31.26
N LYS A 469 6.81 -17.88 -32.09
CA LYS A 469 5.41 -18.19 -31.80
C LYS A 469 5.23 -19.70 -31.68
N LEU A 470 4.81 -20.17 -30.50
CA LEU A 470 4.42 -21.57 -30.31
C LEU A 470 3.10 -21.85 -31.02
N LEU A 471 3.12 -22.85 -31.91
CA LEU A 471 1.94 -23.37 -32.60
C LEU A 471 1.29 -24.49 -31.80
N ARG A 472 2.08 -25.48 -31.39
CA ARG A 472 1.62 -26.62 -30.55
C ARG A 472 2.79 -27.29 -29.84
N TYR A 473 2.47 -28.13 -28.87
CA TYR A 473 3.41 -29.06 -28.28
C TYR A 473 2.73 -30.42 -28.07
N GLN A 474 3.53 -31.46 -28.02
CA GLN A 474 3.09 -32.83 -27.77
C GLN A 474 4.10 -33.53 -26.86
N GLN A 475 3.60 -34.45 -26.05
CA GLN A 475 4.42 -35.35 -25.24
C GLN A 475 4.14 -36.78 -25.69
N ASP A 476 5.19 -37.54 -25.96
CA ASP A 476 5.15 -38.92 -26.42
C ASP A 476 6.23 -39.73 -25.70
N GLY A 477 5.84 -40.62 -24.78
CA GLY A 477 6.78 -41.32 -23.90
C GLY A 477 7.68 -40.34 -23.12
N GLU A 478 9.00 -40.49 -23.29
CA GLU A 478 10.04 -39.65 -22.67
C GLU A 478 10.37 -38.37 -23.46
N ARG A 479 9.62 -38.10 -24.54
CA ARG A 479 9.92 -37.03 -25.48
C ARG A 479 8.88 -35.94 -25.42
N VAL A 480 9.36 -34.69 -25.48
CA VAL A 480 8.52 -33.50 -25.59
C VAL A 480 8.89 -32.76 -26.87
N THR A 481 7.90 -32.55 -27.73
CA THR A 481 8.08 -31.86 -29.02
C THR A 481 7.32 -30.55 -29.03
N LEU A 482 7.99 -29.45 -29.39
CA LEU A 482 7.41 -28.12 -29.61
C LEU A 482 7.48 -27.79 -31.09
N GLN A 483 6.40 -27.24 -31.64
CA GLN A 483 6.38 -26.66 -32.98
C GLN A 483 6.17 -25.15 -32.86
N GLN A 484 7.09 -24.40 -33.45
CA GLN A 484 7.16 -22.94 -33.38
C GLN A 484 7.39 -22.36 -34.78
N THR A 485 7.09 -21.08 -34.94
CA THR A 485 7.48 -20.29 -36.10
C THR A 485 8.32 -19.11 -35.64
N MET A 486 9.37 -18.79 -36.40
CA MET A 486 10.20 -17.61 -36.23
C MET A 486 10.26 -16.86 -37.57
N SER A 487 10.23 -15.54 -37.51
CA SER A 487 10.32 -14.69 -38.70
C SER A 487 11.70 -14.03 -38.74
N PHE A 488 12.26 -13.87 -39.94
CA PHE A 488 13.53 -13.19 -40.18
C PHE A 488 13.34 -12.16 -41.29
N THR A 489 13.95 -10.98 -41.16
CA THR A 489 13.90 -9.94 -42.19
C THR A 489 15.17 -9.99 -43.03
N ILE A 490 15.04 -10.32 -44.31
CA ILE A 490 16.12 -10.41 -45.29
C ILE A 490 15.74 -9.51 -46.47
N ASP A 491 16.58 -8.52 -46.80
CA ASP A 491 16.34 -7.56 -47.89
C ASP A 491 14.92 -6.95 -47.85
N ASP A 492 14.50 -6.45 -46.68
CA ASP A 492 13.17 -5.90 -46.39
C ASP A 492 11.98 -6.87 -46.55
N ASN A 493 12.23 -8.16 -46.80
CA ASN A 493 11.21 -9.19 -46.88
C ASN A 493 11.20 -10.08 -45.63
N SER A 494 10.02 -10.38 -45.12
CA SER A 494 9.84 -11.31 -43.99
C SER A 494 9.84 -12.75 -44.48
N GLN A 495 10.72 -13.57 -43.92
CA GLN A 495 10.80 -15.02 -44.16
C GLN A 495 10.44 -15.77 -42.89
N ASP A 496 9.41 -16.61 -42.97
CA ASP A 496 8.96 -17.43 -41.85
C ASP A 496 9.60 -18.82 -41.90
N VAL A 497 10.29 -19.19 -40.82
CA VAL A 497 10.92 -20.49 -40.63
C VAL A 497 10.10 -21.28 -39.61
N SER A 498 9.62 -22.46 -39.99
CA SER A 498 8.98 -23.38 -39.05
C SER A 498 10.04 -24.21 -38.34
N ILE A 499 9.97 -24.27 -37.02
CA ILE A 499 10.97 -24.91 -36.17
C ILE A 499 10.29 -25.97 -35.31
N THR A 500 10.84 -27.18 -35.32
CA THR A 500 10.45 -28.25 -34.41
C THR A 500 11.59 -28.50 -33.43
N GLN A 501 11.29 -28.41 -32.14
CA GLN A 501 12.22 -28.73 -31.07
C GLN A 501 11.78 -30.01 -30.39
N GLU A 502 12.70 -30.94 -30.20
CA GLU A 502 12.49 -32.20 -29.50
C GLU A 502 13.42 -32.23 -28.29
N PHE A 503 12.83 -32.41 -27.10
CA PHE A 503 13.53 -32.58 -25.85
C PHE A 503 13.34 -34.01 -25.35
N SER A 504 14.43 -34.65 -24.94
CA SER A 504 14.44 -36.02 -24.40
C SER A 504 15.60 -36.21 -23.43
N THR A 505 15.58 -37.32 -22.69
CA THR A 505 16.69 -37.77 -21.86
C THR A 505 17.94 -38.05 -22.70
N PHE A 506 19.12 -37.75 -22.16
CA PHE A 506 20.40 -38.14 -22.73
C PHE A 506 21.16 -39.03 -21.74
N SER A 507 21.80 -40.06 -22.27
CA SER A 507 22.77 -40.90 -21.57
C SER A 507 23.94 -41.18 -22.52
N ASP A 508 25.16 -41.13 -22.00
CA ASP A 508 26.33 -41.55 -22.78
C ASP A 508 26.41 -43.09 -22.91
N ASP A 509 27.23 -43.56 -23.85
CA ASP A 509 27.34 -44.99 -24.18
C ASP A 509 27.86 -45.84 -23.00
N ASP A 510 28.66 -45.23 -22.11
CA ASP A 510 29.26 -45.87 -20.94
C ASP A 510 28.35 -45.79 -19.68
N GLY A 511 27.21 -45.08 -19.76
CA GLY A 511 26.24 -44.90 -18.69
C GLY A 511 26.70 -44.00 -17.53
N THR A 512 27.80 -43.25 -17.71
CA THR A 512 28.41 -42.37 -16.71
C THR A 512 27.91 -40.93 -16.77
N GLY A 513 27.43 -40.50 -17.93
CA GLY A 513 26.93 -39.15 -18.20
C GLY A 513 25.43 -39.17 -18.46
N SER A 514 24.72 -38.20 -17.88
CA SER A 514 23.30 -37.96 -18.17
C SER A 514 23.05 -36.49 -18.48
N GLY A 515 21.97 -36.22 -19.20
CA GLY A 515 21.58 -34.86 -19.54
C GLY A 515 20.24 -34.73 -20.25
N VAL A 516 20.06 -33.61 -20.94
CA VAL A 516 18.90 -33.35 -21.80
C VAL A 516 19.40 -33.24 -23.24
N LEU A 517 18.84 -34.06 -24.13
CA LEU A 517 19.05 -33.93 -25.56
C LEU A 517 18.00 -32.99 -26.14
N ARG A 518 18.44 -31.85 -26.68
CA ARG A 518 17.63 -30.91 -27.46
C ARG A 518 17.98 -31.05 -28.93
N ARG A 519 17.05 -31.56 -29.74
CA ARG A 519 17.18 -31.63 -31.20
C ARG A 519 16.30 -30.55 -31.83
N VAL A 520 16.88 -29.75 -32.71
CA VAL A 520 16.17 -28.68 -33.43
C VAL A 520 16.18 -29.01 -34.91
N THR A 521 15.02 -28.98 -35.55
CA THR A 521 14.87 -29.05 -37.01
C THR A 521 14.10 -27.84 -37.50
N ALA A 522 14.48 -27.31 -38.65
CA ALA A 522 13.89 -26.10 -39.20
C ALA A 522 13.63 -26.24 -40.70
N SER A 523 12.51 -25.70 -41.18
CA SER A 523 12.13 -25.72 -42.59
C SER A 523 11.04 -24.69 -42.92
N PRO A 524 11.05 -24.06 -44.10
CA PRO A 524 12.21 -23.96 -45.00
C PRO A 524 13.27 -23.02 -44.42
N ILE A 525 14.54 -23.24 -44.75
CA ILE A 525 15.62 -22.26 -44.49
C ILE A 525 15.79 -21.44 -45.78
N PRO A 526 15.88 -20.10 -45.71
CA PRO A 526 16.10 -19.26 -46.90
C PRO A 526 17.37 -19.67 -47.67
N GLU A 527 17.33 -19.60 -49.00
CA GLU A 527 18.47 -19.96 -49.85
C GLU A 527 19.69 -19.06 -49.57
N GLY A 528 20.87 -19.67 -49.39
CA GLY A 528 22.12 -18.96 -49.06
C GLY A 528 22.28 -18.62 -47.57
N TYR A 529 21.42 -19.17 -46.70
CA TYR A 529 21.50 -18.99 -45.26
C TYR A 529 21.53 -20.33 -44.54
N ASP A 530 22.29 -20.36 -43.44
CA ASP A 530 22.27 -21.45 -42.46
C ASP A 530 21.56 -21.00 -41.18
N LEU A 531 20.79 -21.89 -40.55
CA LEU A 531 20.25 -21.65 -39.21
C LEU A 531 21.24 -22.18 -38.17
N VAL A 532 21.86 -21.27 -37.43
CA VAL A 532 22.93 -21.61 -36.48
C VAL A 532 22.52 -21.34 -35.04
N LEU A 533 23.06 -22.15 -34.13
CA LEU A 533 22.90 -21.93 -32.70
C LEU A 533 23.89 -20.85 -32.24
N ARG A 534 23.38 -19.74 -31.71
CA ARG A 534 24.19 -18.70 -31.09
C ARG A 534 24.58 -19.16 -29.68
N SER A 535 25.87 -19.38 -29.45
CA SER A 535 26.37 -19.69 -28.10
C SER A 535 26.11 -18.50 -27.17
N SER A 536 25.20 -18.67 -26.22
CA SER A 536 24.81 -17.65 -25.24
C SER A 536 25.65 -17.70 -23.95
N ALA A 537 26.55 -18.67 -23.81
CA ALA A 537 27.39 -18.84 -22.63
C ALA A 537 28.86 -18.48 -22.88
N GLU A 538 29.49 -17.74 -21.96
CA GLU A 538 30.92 -17.91 -21.70
C GLU A 538 31.17 -19.40 -21.46
N THR A 539 32.30 -19.94 -21.93
CA THR A 539 32.67 -21.36 -21.79
C THR A 539 32.33 -21.86 -20.38
N PRO A 540 31.52 -22.93 -20.23
CA PRO A 540 30.96 -23.31 -18.93
C PRO A 540 32.07 -23.56 -17.91
N GLN A 541 32.06 -22.79 -16.82
CA GLN A 541 32.71 -23.22 -15.59
C GLN A 541 31.79 -24.25 -14.96
N LEU A 542 32.24 -25.52 -14.91
CA LEU A 542 31.61 -26.52 -14.07
C LEU A 542 31.52 -25.94 -12.65
N ALA A 543 30.30 -25.83 -12.11
CA ALA A 543 30.10 -25.39 -10.74
C ALA A 543 30.73 -26.44 -9.79
N GLY A 544 32.00 -26.25 -9.43
CA GLY A 544 32.74 -27.12 -8.52
C GLY A 544 34.03 -27.74 -9.07
N ALA A 545 34.94 -26.92 -9.61
CA ALA A 545 36.37 -27.22 -9.62
C ALA A 545 37.12 -26.15 -8.81
#